data_AF-A0A9P4MFC4-F1
#
_entry.id   AF-A0A9P4MFC4-F1
#
_cell.length_a   1.000
_cell.length_b   1.000
_cell.length_c   1.000
_cell.angle_alpha   90.00
_cell.angle_beta   90.00
_cell.angle_gamma   90.00
#
_symmetry.space_group_name_H-M   'P 1'
#
loop_
_entity.id
_entity.type
_entity.pdbx_description
1 polymer ?
#
loop_
_entity_poly.entity_id
_entity_poly.type
_entity_poly.pdbx_seq_one_letter_code
_entity_poly.pdbx_strand_id
1 'polypeptide(L)'
;MTINGTAFKFNGPVESEHQWGPPYQNTYSRFLYGHAQIGPYDFVFYTIAPVGEPNTWATIGYVGADGKILFNRCNKAASHDKTGVTIVTQSGVQNVTGAPFPFPTKVVVEFVEDSGHIYKFEIELPFASAASVGVGFYSELSGPVTGGKVGGKQYTSTAEVQSYVGVGNTAL
;
A
#
# COMPACT_ATOMS: atom_id res chain seq x y z
N MET A 1 -8.68 -22.35 -11.68
CA MET A 1 -7.27 -22.47 -11.23
C MET A 1 -7.03 -23.90 -10.80
N THR A 2 -5.86 -24.48 -11.07
CA THR A 2 -5.45 -25.78 -10.49
C THR A 2 -4.16 -25.59 -9.71
N ILE A 3 -4.07 -26.17 -8.52
CA ILE A 3 -2.85 -26.22 -7.72
C ILE A 3 -2.48 -27.69 -7.58
N ASN A 4 -1.31 -28.09 -8.09
CA ASN A 4 -0.84 -29.49 -8.11
C ASN A 4 -1.88 -30.46 -8.70
N GLY A 5 -2.49 -30.10 -9.83
CA GLY A 5 -3.49 -30.93 -10.51
C GLY A 5 -4.88 -30.95 -9.87
N THR A 6 -5.08 -30.31 -8.71
CA THR A 6 -6.37 -30.23 -8.04
C THR A 6 -7.11 -28.96 -8.45
N ALA A 7 -8.37 -29.07 -8.86
CA ALA A 7 -9.21 -27.92 -9.18
C ALA A 7 -9.45 -27.07 -7.93
N PHE A 8 -8.97 -25.84 -7.97
CA PHE A 8 -9.19 -24.84 -6.94
C PHE A 8 -10.31 -23.90 -7.35
N LYS A 9 -11.28 -23.71 -6.45
CA LYS A 9 -12.35 -22.72 -6.58
C LYS A 9 -12.09 -21.61 -5.56
N PHE A 10 -12.04 -20.38 -6.05
CA PHE A 10 -11.96 -19.19 -5.21
C PHE A 10 -13.34 -18.52 -5.15
N ASN A 11 -13.74 -18.12 -3.96
CA ASN A 11 -14.88 -17.23 -3.75
C ASN A 11 -14.40 -16.14 -2.80
N GLY A 12 -14.28 -14.92 -3.31
CA GLY A 12 -13.75 -13.80 -2.57
C GLY A 12 -13.72 -12.53 -3.42
N PRO A 13 -13.43 -11.39 -2.79
CA PRO A 13 -13.27 -10.13 -3.48
C PRO A 13 -12.15 -10.21 -4.51
N VAL A 14 -12.31 -9.48 -5.61
CA VAL A 14 -11.26 -9.23 -6.60
C VAL A 14 -11.06 -7.72 -6.72
N GLU A 15 -9.82 -7.31 -6.86
CA GLU A 15 -9.44 -5.94 -7.14
C GLU A 15 -9.36 -5.73 -8.67
N SER A 16 -9.65 -4.51 -9.11
CA SER A 16 -9.43 -4.10 -10.50
C SER A 16 -8.94 -2.66 -10.53
N GLU A 17 -7.66 -2.50 -10.86
CA GLU A 17 -7.05 -1.20 -11.05
C GLU A 17 -7.19 -0.70 -12.50
N HIS A 18 -7.40 0.60 -12.68
CA HIS A 18 -7.30 1.27 -13.97
C HIS A 18 -6.33 2.45 -13.86
N GLN A 19 -5.23 2.38 -14.59
CA GLN A 19 -4.20 3.41 -14.61
C GLN A 19 -4.00 3.90 -16.05
N TRP A 20 -3.87 5.21 -16.22
CA TRP A 20 -3.52 5.83 -17.50
C TRP A 20 -2.60 7.02 -17.26
N GLY A 21 -1.63 7.22 -18.14
CA GLY A 21 -0.70 8.33 -18.03
C GLY A 21 0.60 8.11 -18.79
N PRO A 22 1.55 9.07 -18.67
CA PRO A 22 2.90 8.90 -19.16
C PRO A 22 3.61 7.69 -18.49
N PRO A 23 4.68 7.14 -19.10
CA PRO A 23 5.42 6.02 -18.53
C PRO A 23 5.90 6.28 -17.10
N TYR A 24 5.68 5.31 -16.20
CA TYR A 24 6.04 5.38 -14.77
C TYR A 24 7.48 5.83 -14.53
N GLN A 25 8.43 5.24 -15.26
CA GLN A 25 9.87 5.50 -15.15
C GLN A 25 10.28 6.95 -15.44
N ASN A 26 9.45 7.70 -16.17
CA ASN A 26 9.70 9.10 -16.50
C ASN A 26 9.02 10.07 -15.53
N THR A 27 8.14 9.56 -14.66
CA THR A 27 7.22 10.37 -13.86
C THR A 27 7.49 10.23 -12.37
N TYR A 28 7.81 9.01 -11.90
CA TYR A 28 7.99 8.72 -10.48
C TYR A 28 9.38 8.15 -10.21
N SER A 29 10.01 8.64 -9.16
CA SER A 29 11.28 8.13 -8.65
C SER A 29 11.09 6.94 -7.72
N ARG A 30 9.92 6.86 -7.05
CA ARG A 30 9.50 5.75 -6.20
C ARG A 30 7.99 5.78 -6.00
N PHE A 31 7.41 4.61 -5.74
CA PHE A 31 6.04 4.51 -5.27
C PHE A 31 5.83 3.38 -4.28
N LEU A 32 4.79 3.50 -3.46
CA LEU A 32 4.25 2.43 -2.63
C LEU A 32 2.72 2.43 -2.78
N TYR A 33 2.17 1.35 -3.30
CA TYR A 33 0.73 1.11 -3.39
C TYR A 33 0.36 -0.02 -2.43
N GLY A 34 -0.84 0.00 -1.87
CA GLY A 34 -1.34 -1.16 -1.15
C GLY A 34 -2.82 -1.11 -0.90
N HIS A 35 -3.41 -2.30 -0.77
CA HIS A 35 -4.83 -2.49 -0.56
C HIS A 35 -5.12 -3.71 0.31
N ALA A 36 -6.28 -3.69 0.95
CA ALA A 36 -6.84 -4.87 1.62
C ALA A 36 -8.34 -4.72 1.88
N GLN A 37 -9.00 -5.88 2.02
CA GLN A 37 -10.30 -5.97 2.71
C GLN A 37 -10.09 -6.61 4.09
N ILE A 38 -10.58 -5.95 5.14
CA ILE A 38 -10.34 -6.31 6.53
C ILE A 38 -11.58 -6.08 7.40
N GLY A 39 -12.27 -7.19 7.74
CA GLY A 39 -13.55 -7.11 8.43
C GLY A 39 -14.58 -6.33 7.58
N PRO A 40 -15.24 -5.30 8.13
CA PRO A 40 -16.16 -4.47 7.36
C PRO A 40 -15.46 -3.45 6.47
N TYR A 41 -14.14 -3.28 6.61
CA TYR A 41 -13.38 -2.23 5.93
C TYR A 41 -12.76 -2.71 4.62
N ASP A 42 -12.66 -1.79 3.68
CA ASP A 42 -11.82 -1.86 2.48
C ASP A 42 -10.95 -0.60 2.45
N PHE A 43 -9.66 -0.73 2.18
CA PHE A 43 -8.78 0.44 2.07
C PHE A 43 -7.81 0.30 0.91
N VAL A 44 -7.41 1.44 0.39
CA VAL A 44 -6.39 1.60 -0.65
C VAL A 44 -5.53 2.80 -0.29
N PHE A 45 -4.22 2.70 -0.47
CA PHE A 45 -3.32 3.84 -0.42
C PHE A 45 -2.33 3.79 -1.59
N TYR A 46 -1.88 4.97 -2.02
CA TYR A 46 -0.84 5.09 -3.02
C TYR A 46 0.04 6.30 -2.71
N THR A 47 1.32 6.08 -2.39
CA THR A 47 2.31 7.14 -2.23
C THR A 47 3.24 7.17 -3.43
N ILE A 48 3.42 8.36 -4.01
CA ILE A 48 4.30 8.58 -5.16
C ILE A 48 5.27 9.71 -4.85
N ALA A 49 6.54 9.54 -5.25
CA ALA A 49 7.50 10.63 -5.27
C ALA A 49 7.87 10.94 -6.73
N PRO A 50 7.76 12.19 -7.20
CA PRO A 50 8.13 12.55 -8.56
C PRO A 50 9.62 12.32 -8.86
N VAL A 51 9.96 12.14 -10.15
CA VAL A 51 11.36 12.26 -10.60
C VAL A 51 11.86 13.68 -10.33
N GLY A 52 13.08 13.81 -9.78
CA GLY A 52 13.67 15.11 -9.41
C GLY A 52 13.24 15.66 -8.05
N GLU A 53 12.18 15.11 -7.44
CA GLU A 53 11.70 15.48 -6.11
C GLU A 53 11.51 14.24 -5.21
N PRO A 54 12.56 13.43 -4.95
CA PRO A 54 12.41 12.16 -4.24
C PRO A 54 11.85 12.32 -2.83
N ASN A 55 12.03 13.49 -2.20
CA ASN A 55 11.54 13.77 -0.85
C ASN A 55 10.13 14.38 -0.81
N THR A 56 9.52 14.67 -1.96
CA THR A 56 8.15 15.18 -2.04
C THR A 56 7.21 14.01 -2.32
N TRP A 57 6.45 13.60 -1.30
CA TRP A 57 5.43 12.57 -1.49
C TRP A 57 4.06 13.19 -1.77
N ALA A 58 3.38 12.66 -2.79
CA ALA A 58 1.93 12.77 -2.88
C ALA A 58 1.30 11.42 -2.48
N THR A 59 0.13 11.48 -1.86
CA THR A 59 -0.58 10.32 -1.36
C THR A 59 -2.01 10.35 -1.83
N ILE A 60 -2.51 9.22 -2.31
CA ILE A 60 -3.92 8.95 -2.53
C ILE A 60 -4.34 7.97 -1.45
N GLY A 61 -5.47 8.21 -0.81
CA GLY A 61 -5.98 7.31 0.21
C GLY A 61 -7.48 7.21 0.21
N TYR A 62 -7.95 5.99 0.45
CA TYR A 62 -9.34 5.63 0.51
C TYR A 62 -9.57 4.62 1.63
N VAL A 63 -10.62 4.83 2.41
CA VAL A 63 -11.19 3.80 3.29
C VAL A 63 -12.71 3.79 3.18
N GLY A 64 -13.27 2.61 2.99
CA GLY A 64 -14.69 2.30 3.04
C GLY A 64 -15.01 1.37 4.20
N ALA A 65 -16.28 1.36 4.62
CA ALA A 65 -16.82 0.31 5.46
C ALA A 65 -18.27 -0.02 5.08
N ASP A 66 -18.58 -1.31 4.97
CA ASP A 66 -19.93 -1.80 4.62
C ASP A 66 -20.52 -1.10 3.37
N GLY A 67 -19.67 -0.86 2.35
CA GLY A 67 -20.05 -0.19 1.11
C GLY A 67 -20.22 1.33 1.21
N LYS A 68 -19.83 1.95 2.33
CA LYS A 68 -19.86 3.42 2.51
C LYS A 68 -18.45 3.97 2.52
N ILE A 69 -18.23 5.05 1.78
CA ILE A 69 -16.96 5.78 1.78
C ILE A 69 -16.85 6.54 3.10
N LEU A 70 -15.77 6.30 3.84
CA LEU A 70 -15.43 7.00 5.07
C LEU A 70 -14.36 8.07 4.79
N PHE A 71 -13.38 7.73 3.96
CA PHE A 71 -12.31 8.64 3.54
C PHE A 71 -12.00 8.44 2.06
N ASN A 72 -11.78 9.55 1.35
CA ASN A 72 -11.29 9.55 -0.03
C ASN A 72 -10.62 10.90 -0.34
N ARG A 73 -9.29 10.95 -0.32
CA ARG A 73 -8.51 12.19 -0.50
C ARG A 73 -7.18 11.93 -1.21
N CYS A 74 -6.73 13.00 -1.85
CA CYS A 74 -5.36 13.13 -2.35
C CYS A 74 -4.65 14.23 -1.54
N ASN A 75 -3.41 13.99 -1.13
CA ASN A 75 -2.62 14.91 -0.32
C ASN A 75 -1.23 15.07 -0.94
N LYS A 76 -0.68 16.30 -0.92
CA LYS A 76 0.71 16.57 -1.28
C LYS A 76 1.45 17.03 -0.03
N ALA A 77 2.61 16.43 0.23
CA ALA A 77 3.50 16.66 1.36
C ALA A 77 2.87 16.40 2.74
N ALA A 78 3.42 15.40 3.44
CA ALA A 78 3.09 15.02 4.80
C ALA A 78 3.28 16.20 5.77
N SER A 79 2.18 16.83 6.17
CA SER A 79 2.12 17.44 7.49
C SER A 79 1.25 16.53 8.35
N HIS A 80 1.88 15.85 9.31
CA HIS A 80 1.22 15.04 10.33
C HIS A 80 0.22 15.84 11.19
N ASP A 81 0.18 17.16 11.00
CA ASP A 81 -0.57 18.13 11.80
C ASP A 81 -1.93 18.49 11.17
N LYS A 82 -2.35 17.80 10.10
CA LYS A 82 -3.58 18.14 9.35
C LYS A 82 -4.59 17.00 9.38
N THR A 83 -5.86 17.37 9.41
CA THR A 83 -6.98 16.48 9.11
C THR A 83 -7.17 16.36 7.59
N GLY A 84 -7.94 15.37 7.16
CA GLY A 84 -8.17 15.11 5.74
C GLY A 84 -6.94 14.55 5.02
N VAL A 85 -6.07 13.83 5.74
CA VAL A 85 -4.78 13.33 5.22
C VAL A 85 -4.67 11.81 5.30
N THR A 86 -3.90 11.26 4.37
CA THR A 86 -3.37 9.90 4.46
C THR A 86 -1.90 9.97 4.87
N ILE A 87 -1.54 9.26 5.93
CA ILE A 87 -0.17 9.16 6.44
C ILE A 87 0.28 7.71 6.22
N VAL A 88 1.44 7.55 5.59
CA VAL A 88 2.05 6.23 5.34
C VAL A 88 3.44 6.23 5.97
N THR A 89 3.62 5.40 6.99
CA THR A 89 4.88 5.24 7.70
C THR A 89 5.48 3.88 7.39
N GLN A 90 6.71 3.86 6.91
CA GLN A 90 7.48 2.65 6.62
C GLN A 90 8.50 2.41 7.74
N SER A 91 8.69 1.16 8.15
CA SER A 91 9.69 0.82 9.17
C SER A 91 10.28 -0.57 8.97
N GLY A 92 11.50 -0.73 9.49
CA GLY A 92 12.34 -1.90 9.27
C GLY A 92 12.75 -2.04 7.80
N VAL A 93 13.74 -2.91 7.55
CA VAL A 93 14.30 -3.12 6.22
C VAL A 93 14.62 -4.60 6.04
N GLN A 94 14.23 -5.17 4.91
CA GLN A 94 14.58 -6.52 4.50
C GLN A 94 15.20 -6.52 3.10
N ASN A 95 16.20 -7.37 2.91
CA ASN A 95 16.75 -7.66 1.60
C ASN A 95 16.11 -8.93 1.07
N VAL A 96 15.47 -8.84 -0.08
CA VAL A 96 14.79 -9.95 -0.72
C VAL A 96 15.68 -10.47 -1.84
N THR A 97 16.00 -11.76 -1.82
CA THR A 97 16.81 -12.38 -2.87
C THR A 97 16.16 -12.16 -4.24
N GLY A 98 16.93 -11.58 -5.17
CA GLY A 98 16.46 -11.26 -6.53
C GLY A 98 15.84 -9.87 -6.68
N ALA A 99 15.63 -9.13 -5.59
CA ALA A 99 15.11 -7.78 -5.68
C ALA A 99 16.21 -6.74 -5.96
N PRO A 100 15.93 -5.72 -6.77
CA PRO A 100 16.91 -4.68 -7.06
C PRO A 100 17.12 -3.68 -5.92
N PHE A 101 16.26 -3.68 -4.90
CA PHE A 101 16.30 -2.76 -3.76
C PHE A 101 15.73 -3.43 -2.50
N PRO A 102 16.10 -2.94 -1.29
CA PRO A 102 15.49 -3.39 -0.04
C PRO A 102 14.02 -2.96 0.08
N PHE A 103 13.26 -3.62 0.95
CA PHE A 103 11.85 -3.30 1.23
C PHE A 103 11.62 -3.02 2.71
N PRO A 104 10.56 -2.27 3.07
CA PRO A 104 10.12 -2.20 4.46
C PRO A 104 9.63 -3.56 4.94
N THR A 105 9.82 -3.84 6.24
CA THR A 105 9.21 -5.01 6.89
C THR A 105 7.83 -4.69 7.45
N LYS A 106 7.51 -3.39 7.62
CA LYS A 106 6.23 -2.93 8.13
C LYS A 106 5.80 -1.63 7.47
N VAL A 107 4.52 -1.54 7.14
CA VAL A 107 3.86 -0.33 6.66
C VAL A 107 2.68 -0.03 7.57
N VAL A 108 2.59 1.21 8.05
CA VAL A 108 1.46 1.71 8.83
C VAL A 108 0.77 2.78 8.01
N VAL A 109 -0.53 2.64 7.81
CA VAL A 109 -1.36 3.58 7.07
C VAL A 109 -2.41 4.16 8.01
N GLU A 110 -2.50 5.49 8.04
CA GLU A 110 -3.48 6.24 8.82
C GLU A 110 -4.28 7.15 7.91
N PHE A 111 -5.61 7.04 7.99
CA PHE A 111 -6.56 7.94 7.33
C PHE A 111 -7.19 8.83 8.39
N VAL A 112 -6.85 10.11 8.39
CA VAL A 112 -7.31 11.09 9.38
C VAL A 112 -8.42 11.92 8.76
N GLU A 113 -9.67 11.72 9.18
CA GLU A 113 -10.82 12.50 8.71
C GLU A 113 -10.75 13.97 9.17
N ASP A 114 -11.53 14.84 8.49
CA ASP A 114 -11.76 16.24 8.90
C ASP A 114 -12.35 16.35 10.32
N SER A 115 -13.05 15.32 10.77
CA SER A 115 -13.62 15.19 12.12
C SER A 115 -12.57 14.86 13.20
N GLY A 116 -11.34 14.48 12.79
CA GLY A 116 -10.31 13.95 13.68
C GLY A 116 -10.43 12.45 13.96
N HIS A 117 -11.42 11.73 13.41
CA HIS A 117 -11.40 10.28 13.47
C HIS A 117 -10.23 9.72 12.67
N ILE A 118 -9.65 8.64 13.18
CA ILE A 118 -8.51 7.97 12.55
C ILE A 118 -8.89 6.53 12.25
N TYR A 119 -8.62 6.08 11.03
CA TYR A 119 -8.58 4.68 10.66
C TYR A 119 -7.13 4.27 10.46
N LYS A 120 -6.68 3.25 11.19
CA LYS A 120 -5.28 2.83 11.20
C LYS A 120 -5.16 1.37 10.83
N PHE A 121 -4.24 1.07 9.93
CA PHE A 121 -3.93 -0.27 9.46
C PHE A 121 -2.43 -0.51 9.52
N GLU A 122 -2.03 -1.58 10.20
CA GLU A 122 -0.64 -2.02 10.32
C GLU A 122 -0.45 -3.28 9.50
N ILE A 123 0.40 -3.19 8.49
CA ILE A 123 0.73 -4.27 7.55
C ILE A 123 2.14 -4.74 7.89
N GLU A 124 2.25 -5.99 8.31
CA GLU A 124 3.54 -6.67 8.39
C GLU A 124 3.83 -7.30 7.03
N LEU A 125 5.06 -7.15 6.54
CA LEU A 125 5.49 -7.64 5.23
C LEU A 125 6.58 -8.71 5.39
N PRO A 126 6.36 -9.81 6.10
CA PRO A 126 7.39 -10.83 6.33
C PRO A 126 7.76 -11.62 5.07
N PHE A 127 6.94 -11.54 4.02
CA PHE A 127 7.12 -12.28 2.77
C PHE A 127 7.07 -11.32 1.58
N ALA A 128 8.21 -11.10 0.95
CA ALA A 128 8.22 -10.69 -0.43
C ALA A 128 7.95 -11.94 -1.28
N SER A 129 6.74 -12.05 -1.82
CA SER A 129 6.49 -13.12 -2.78
C SER A 129 7.31 -12.81 -4.02
N ALA A 130 8.20 -13.71 -4.41
CA ALA A 130 9.03 -13.55 -5.60
C ALA A 130 8.24 -13.63 -6.93
N ALA A 131 6.89 -13.63 -6.88
CA ALA A 131 6.03 -13.79 -8.05
C ALA A 131 6.31 -12.73 -9.14
N SER A 132 6.85 -11.58 -8.75
CA SER A 132 7.25 -10.49 -9.65
C SER A 132 8.54 -9.78 -9.20
N VAL A 133 9.32 -10.39 -8.29
CA VAL A 133 10.63 -9.85 -7.90
C VAL A 133 11.58 -9.97 -9.09
N GLY A 134 11.81 -8.83 -9.77
CA GLY A 134 12.69 -8.75 -10.93
C GLY A 134 12.04 -9.05 -12.29
N VAL A 135 10.71 -9.23 -12.35
CA VAL A 135 9.96 -9.43 -13.61
C VAL A 135 9.09 -8.21 -13.93
N GLY A 136 9.69 -7.01 -13.96
CA GLY A 136 8.95 -5.78 -14.27
C GLY A 136 9.51 -4.53 -13.60
N PHE A 137 8.69 -3.48 -13.57
CA PHE A 137 9.02 -2.18 -12.99
C PHE A 137 8.69 -2.06 -11.50
N TYR A 138 8.24 -3.10 -10.79
CA TYR A 138 7.93 -3.02 -9.35
C TYR A 138 8.00 -4.41 -8.71
N SER A 139 7.84 -4.50 -7.40
CA SER A 139 7.77 -5.77 -6.67
C SER A 139 6.52 -5.83 -5.80
N GLU A 140 5.95 -7.01 -5.68
CA GLU A 140 4.72 -7.29 -4.92
C GLU A 140 5.05 -8.02 -3.62
N LEU A 141 4.57 -7.44 -2.53
CA LEU A 141 4.70 -7.93 -1.17
C LEU A 141 3.31 -8.27 -0.65
N SER A 142 3.20 -9.25 0.23
CA SER A 142 1.94 -9.53 0.89
C SER A 142 2.20 -9.97 2.32
N GLY A 143 1.26 -9.66 3.21
CA GLY A 143 1.40 -10.06 4.58
C GLY A 143 0.20 -9.71 5.44
N PRO A 144 0.23 -10.12 6.72
CA PRO A 144 -0.90 -9.91 7.60
C PRO A 144 -1.09 -8.42 7.87
N VAL A 145 -2.34 -7.98 7.84
CA VAL A 145 -2.76 -6.64 8.23
C VAL A 145 -3.67 -6.70 9.43
N THR A 146 -3.47 -5.77 10.38
CA THR A 146 -4.37 -5.55 11.52
C THR A 146 -4.82 -4.09 11.53
N GLY A 147 -6.11 -3.82 11.74
CA GLY A 147 -6.56 -2.44 11.80
C GLY A 147 -8.07 -2.22 11.88
N GLY A 148 -8.45 -0.95 11.80
CA GLY A 148 -9.81 -0.45 11.87
C GLY A 148 -9.85 1.00 12.39
N LYS A 149 -11.03 1.45 12.85
CA LYS A 149 -11.15 2.75 13.53
C LYS A 149 -10.37 2.75 14.85
N VAL A 150 -9.55 3.76 15.10
CA VAL A 150 -8.81 3.93 16.36
C VAL A 150 -9.78 4.05 17.54
N GLY A 151 -9.52 3.29 18.61
CA GLY A 151 -10.44 3.15 19.75
C GLY A 151 -11.62 2.20 19.53
N GLY A 152 -11.77 1.65 18.31
CA GLY A 152 -12.79 0.67 17.96
C GLY A 152 -12.29 -0.77 17.91
N LYS A 153 -13.16 -1.68 17.47
CA LYS A 153 -12.80 -3.09 17.21
C LYS A 153 -11.75 -3.16 16.10
N GLN A 154 -10.70 -3.95 16.35
CA GLN A 154 -9.65 -4.24 15.38
C GLN A 154 -9.93 -5.58 14.69
N TYR A 155 -9.54 -5.66 13.43
CA TYR A 155 -9.73 -6.80 12.56
C TYR A 155 -8.39 -7.23 12.00
N THR A 156 -8.32 -8.47 11.47
CA THR A 156 -7.11 -9.04 10.87
C THR A 156 -7.43 -9.62 9.50
N SER A 157 -6.53 -9.46 8.53
CA SER A 157 -6.65 -10.01 7.18
C SER A 157 -5.27 -10.13 6.53
N THR A 158 -5.22 -10.25 5.21
CA THR A 158 -4.01 -10.14 4.39
C THR A 158 -4.11 -8.88 3.52
N ALA A 159 -3.02 -8.12 3.44
CA ALA A 159 -2.87 -7.01 2.53
C ALA A 159 -1.86 -7.34 1.42
N GLU A 160 -2.04 -6.71 0.27
CA GLU A 160 -1.07 -6.65 -0.80
C GLU A 160 -0.44 -5.26 -0.82
N VAL A 161 0.87 -5.21 -1.05
CA VAL A 161 1.63 -3.97 -1.16
C VAL A 161 2.57 -4.06 -2.35
N GLN A 162 2.53 -3.08 -3.23
CA GLN A 162 3.41 -2.98 -4.39
C GLN A 162 4.40 -1.85 -4.18
N SER A 163 5.67 -2.09 -4.49
CA SER A 163 6.73 -1.11 -4.31
C SER A 163 7.58 -0.97 -5.56
N TYR A 164 7.83 0.27 -5.96
CA TYR A 164 8.78 0.62 -7.01
C TYR A 164 9.84 1.58 -6.50
N VAL A 165 11.07 1.33 -6.91
CA VAL A 165 12.16 2.29 -6.80
C VAL A 165 12.80 2.43 -8.18
N GLY A 166 12.86 3.66 -8.68
CA GLY A 166 13.47 4.00 -9.96
C GLY A 166 14.97 3.67 -9.98
N VAL A 167 15.47 3.30 -11.16
CA VAL A 167 16.87 2.92 -11.38
C VAL A 167 17.79 4.06 -10.90
N GLY A 168 18.71 3.75 -9.97
CA GLY A 168 19.67 4.71 -9.42
C GLY A 168 19.27 5.34 -8.07
N ASN A 169 18.04 5.10 -7.59
CA ASN A 169 17.67 5.44 -6.21
C ASN A 169 17.86 4.22 -5.29
N THR A 170 18.68 4.35 -4.25
CA THR A 170 18.96 3.28 -3.29
C THR A 170 18.52 3.60 -1.86
N ALA A 171 17.95 4.78 -1.63
CA ALA A 171 17.55 5.22 -0.29
C ALA A 171 16.06 4.97 -0.04
N LEU A 172 15.78 4.02 0.86
CA LEU A 172 14.56 4.02 1.68
C LEU A 172 14.76 4.96 2.85
#